data_AF-A0A2H5XCE5-F1
#
_entry.id   AF-A0A2H5XCE5-F1
#
_cell.length_a   1.000
_cell.length_b   1.000
_cell.length_c   1.000
_cell.angle_alpha   90.00
_cell.angle_beta   90.00
_cell.angle_gamma   90.00
#
_symmetry.space_group_name_H-M   'P 1'
#
loop_
_entity.id
_entity.type
_entity.pdbx_description
1 polymer ?
#
loop_
_entity_poly.entity_id
_entity_poly.type
_entity_poly.pdbx_seq_one_letter_code
_entity_poly.pdbx_strand_id
1 'polypeptide(L)'
;MTEPLLTAWVRPATEQGKRRARRLRRQGFVPAVLYGATVPNGSIPIKITLRDLQKLEQQGYFALGAPVRLQLHAESGEVTEYTAVIREVQRHPLQLTLLHVDFFVPAPVAAPVAEPAGVTAAN
;
A
#
# COMPACT_ATOMS: atom_id res chain seq x y z
N MET A 1 9.35 17.53 -8.84
CA MET A 1 9.50 16.15 -8.35
C MET A 1 8.29 15.87 -7.48
N THR A 2 7.25 15.27 -8.05
CA THR A 2 5.96 15.05 -7.35
C THR A 2 6.01 13.66 -6.71
N GLU A 3 5.89 13.59 -5.39
CA GLU A 3 5.76 12.32 -4.68
C GLU A 3 4.43 11.66 -5.10
N PRO A 4 4.45 10.44 -5.67
CA PRO A 4 3.24 9.77 -6.07
C PRO A 4 2.45 9.32 -4.83
N LEU A 5 1.21 9.79 -4.75
CA LEU A 5 0.23 9.31 -3.79
C LEU A 5 -0.46 8.06 -4.33
N LEU A 6 -0.45 6.99 -3.55
CA LEU A 6 -1.15 5.76 -3.89
C LEU A 6 -2.20 5.42 -2.87
N THR A 7 -3.39 5.10 -3.37
CA THR A 7 -4.46 4.56 -2.57
C THR A 7 -4.31 3.05 -2.46
N ALA A 8 -4.16 2.58 -1.24
CA ALA A 8 -4.11 1.18 -0.88
C ALA A 8 -5.28 0.86 0.07
N TRP A 9 -5.82 -0.34 -0.04
CA TRP A 9 -6.86 -0.83 0.87
C TRP A 9 -6.32 -1.99 1.69
N VAL A 10 -6.54 -1.96 3.00
CA VAL A 10 -6.28 -3.11 3.88
C VAL A 10 -7.15 -4.27 3.43
N ARG A 11 -6.58 -5.47 3.40
CA ARG A 11 -7.35 -6.70 3.28
C ARG A 11 -7.27 -7.50 4.57
N PRO A 12 -8.41 -7.90 5.17
CA PRO A 12 -8.39 -8.80 6.31
C PRO A 12 -7.79 -10.15 5.91
N ALA A 13 -7.24 -10.87 6.88
CA ALA A 13 -6.60 -12.16 6.64
C ALA A 13 -7.53 -13.22 6.03
N THR A 14 -8.84 -13.06 6.20
CA THR A 14 -9.89 -13.89 5.61
C THR A 14 -10.01 -13.74 4.08
N GLU A 15 -9.48 -12.65 3.52
CA GLU A 15 -9.38 -12.42 2.06
C GLU A 15 -8.05 -12.93 1.46
N GLN A 16 -7.16 -13.49 2.27
CA GLN A 16 -5.90 -14.06 1.81
C GLN A 16 -6.13 -15.43 1.16
N GLY A 17 -5.44 -15.70 0.06
CA GLY A 17 -5.50 -17.00 -0.61
C GLY A 17 -5.27 -16.94 -2.11
N LYS A 18 -4.76 -18.05 -2.66
CA LYS A 18 -4.35 -18.18 -4.07
C LYS A 18 -5.48 -17.87 -5.06
N ARG A 19 -6.72 -18.26 -4.74
CA ARG A 19 -7.91 -17.97 -5.56
C ARG A 19 -8.32 -16.49 -5.52
N ARG A 20 -8.34 -15.87 -4.33
CA ARG A 20 -8.72 -14.45 -4.17
C ARG A 20 -7.68 -13.52 -4.75
N ALA A 21 -6.38 -13.82 -4.59
CA ALA A 21 -5.30 -13.07 -5.24
C ALA A 21 -5.40 -13.12 -6.79
N ARG A 22 -5.75 -14.28 -7.36
CA ARG A 22 -6.01 -14.38 -8.82
C ARG A 22 -7.21 -13.54 -9.26
N ARG A 23 -8.29 -13.53 -8.48
CA ARG A 23 -9.49 -12.72 -8.77
C ARG A 23 -9.19 -11.21 -8.67
N LEU A 24 -8.42 -10.78 -7.68
CA LEU A 24 -7.99 -9.38 -7.55
C LEU A 24 -7.15 -8.92 -8.73
N ARG A 25 -6.17 -9.73 -9.18
CA ARG A 25 -5.39 -9.41 -10.39
C ARG A 25 -6.27 -9.27 -11.63
N ARG A 26 -7.31 -10.10 -11.76
CA ARG A 26 -8.31 -9.98 -12.85
C ARG A 26 -9.18 -8.74 -12.73
N GLN A 27 -9.41 -8.24 -11.51
CA GLN A 27 -10.14 -7.00 -11.24
C GLN A 27 -9.27 -5.74 -11.40
N GLY A 28 -7.98 -5.89 -11.76
CA GLY A 28 -7.06 -4.76 -11.85
C GLY A 28 -6.50 -4.32 -10.50
N PHE A 29 -6.50 -5.19 -9.49
CA PHE A 29 -5.84 -4.95 -8.20
C PHE A 29 -4.63 -5.87 -8.04
N VAL A 30 -3.52 -5.30 -7.58
CA VAL A 30 -2.28 -6.04 -7.30
C VAL A 30 -2.18 -6.24 -5.79
N PRO A 31 -1.95 -7.49 -5.34
CA PRO A 31 -1.68 -7.74 -3.94
C PRO A 31 -0.30 -7.20 -3.56
N ALA A 32 -0.24 -6.51 -2.43
CA ALA A 32 0.99 -6.01 -1.87
C ALA A 32 1.03 -6.26 -0.36
N VAL A 33 2.23 -6.24 0.22
CA VAL A 33 2.42 -6.41 1.67
C VAL A 33 3.14 -5.18 2.19
N LEU A 34 2.59 -4.59 3.24
CA LEU A 34 3.17 -3.47 3.95
C LEU A 34 3.68 -3.97 5.30
N TYR A 35 4.98 -3.88 5.54
CA TYR A 35 5.60 -4.29 6.80
C TYR A 35 6.58 -3.23 7.28
N GLY A 36 6.81 -3.16 8.59
CA GLY A 36 7.68 -2.14 9.16
C GLY A 36 7.61 -2.09 10.68
N ALA A 37 8.55 -1.35 11.29
CA ALA A 37 8.65 -1.24 12.73
C ALA A 37 7.44 -0.51 13.37
N THR A 38 6.81 0.39 12.63
CA THR A 38 5.63 1.15 13.05
C THR A 38 4.32 0.40 12.82
N VAL A 39 4.37 -0.77 12.18
CA VAL A 39 3.18 -1.54 11.83
C VAL A 39 2.77 -2.39 13.04
N PRO A 40 1.57 -2.21 13.63
CA PRO A 40 1.20 -2.83 14.91
C PRO A 40 1.27 -4.36 14.91
N ASN A 41 1.12 -5.01 13.75
CA ASN A 41 1.18 -6.46 13.59
C ASN A 41 2.43 -6.95 12.82
N GLY A 42 3.43 -6.09 12.62
CA GLY A 42 4.65 -6.38 11.85
C GLY A 42 4.44 -6.49 10.34
N SER A 43 3.27 -6.94 9.86
CA SER A 43 2.90 -6.98 8.44
C SER A 43 1.38 -6.84 8.23
N ILE A 44 0.98 -6.02 7.27
CA ILE A 44 -0.40 -5.80 6.85
C ILE A 44 -0.50 -6.13 5.34
N PRO A 45 -1.38 -7.07 4.96
CA PRO A 45 -1.66 -7.33 3.55
C PRO A 45 -2.55 -6.21 2.99
N ILE A 46 -2.09 -5.58 1.94
CA ILE A 46 -2.79 -4.49 1.26
C ILE A 46 -3.10 -4.85 -0.19
N LYS A 47 -4.04 -4.15 -0.81
CA LYS A 47 -4.26 -4.19 -2.27
C LYS A 47 -4.11 -2.79 -2.83
N ILE A 48 -3.47 -2.69 -3.98
CA ILE A 48 -3.26 -1.44 -4.70
C ILE A 48 -3.85 -1.60 -6.10
N THR A 49 -4.36 -0.52 -6.68
CA THR A 49 -4.84 -0.54 -8.07
C THR A 49 -3.67 -0.70 -9.04
N LEU A 50 -3.83 -1.55 -10.05
CA LEU A 50 -2.84 -1.74 -11.12
C LEU A 50 -2.53 -0.42 -11.85
N ARG A 51 -3.52 0.47 -11.99
CA ARG A 51 -3.35 1.80 -12.58
C ARG A 51 -2.35 2.67 -11.81
N ASP A 52 -2.42 2.64 -10.48
CA ASP A 52 -1.53 3.45 -9.64
C ASP A 52 -0.10 2.92 -9.69
N LEU A 53 0.05 1.60 -9.73
CA LEU A 53 1.37 0.97 -9.93
C LEU A 53 1.94 1.21 -11.33
N GLN A 54 1.11 1.19 -12.37
CA GLN A 54 1.55 1.54 -13.74
C GLN A 54 1.99 3.00 -13.82
N LYS A 55 1.33 3.92 -13.11
CA LYS A 55 1.76 5.31 -13.01
C LYS A 55 3.12 5.42 -12.32
N LEU A 56 3.32 4.74 -11.19
CA LEU A 56 4.63 4.66 -10.53
C LEU A 56 5.74 4.15 -11.46
N GLU A 57 5.43 3.10 -12.22
CA GLU A 57 6.35 2.49 -13.18
C GLU A 57 6.72 3.49 -14.29
N GLN A 58 5.73 4.15 -14.90
CA GLN A 58 5.96 5.18 -15.92
C GLN A 58 6.76 6.38 -15.40
N GLN A 59 6.58 6.71 -14.12
CA GLN A 59 7.32 7.78 -13.47
C GLN A 59 8.72 7.36 -13.01
N GLY A 60 9.12 6.10 -13.20
CA GLY A 60 10.44 5.60 -12.82
C GLY A 60 10.63 5.34 -11.32
N TYR A 61 9.55 5.38 -10.53
CA TYR A 61 9.60 5.15 -9.08
C TYR A 61 9.67 3.66 -8.69
N PHE A 62 9.83 2.77 -9.66
CA PHE A 62 10.09 1.34 -9.42
C PHE A 62 11.53 1.04 -8.97
N ALA A 63 12.35 2.07 -8.80
CA ALA A 63 13.68 1.93 -8.22
C ALA A 63 13.59 1.43 -6.77
N LEU A 64 14.39 0.41 -6.45
CA LEU A 64 14.56 -0.10 -5.08
C LEU A 64 14.93 1.06 -4.14
N GLY A 65 14.14 1.26 -3.08
CA GLY A 65 14.35 2.35 -2.12
C GLY A 65 13.68 3.68 -2.47
N ALA A 66 12.87 3.76 -3.53
CA ALA A 66 12.08 4.96 -3.82
C ALA A 66 11.05 5.20 -2.69
N PRO A 67 11.00 6.40 -2.09
CA PRO A 67 9.96 6.77 -1.14
C PRO A 67 8.64 7.01 -1.86
N VAL A 68 7.57 6.44 -1.32
CA VAL A 68 6.22 6.47 -1.88
C VAL A 68 5.23 6.73 -0.76
N ARG A 69 4.26 7.61 -1.00
CA ARG A 69 3.16 7.84 -0.06
C ARG A 69 2.03 6.86 -0.32
N LEU A 70 1.72 6.04 0.67
CA LEU A 70 0.60 5.09 0.66
C LEU A 70 -0.51 5.60 1.58
N GLN A 71 -1.64 5.97 1.00
CA GLN A 71 -2.90 6.16 1.71
C GLN A 71 -3.54 4.80 1.93
N LEU A 72 -3.55 4.37 3.18
CA LEU A 72 -4.02 3.07 3.60
C LEU A 72 -5.44 3.22 4.16
N HIS A 73 -6.42 2.74 3.40
CA HIS A 73 -7.82 2.71 3.80
C HIS A 73 -8.09 1.43 4.59
N ALA A 74 -8.37 1.59 5.88
CA ALA A 74 -8.81 0.52 6.76
C ALA A 74 -10.29 0.18 6.54
N GLU A 75 -10.69 -1.04 6.93
CA GLU A 75 -12.09 -1.49 6.84
C GLU A 75 -13.00 -0.72 7.81
N SER A 76 -12.42 -0.15 8.88
CA SER A 76 -13.08 0.77 9.82
C SER A 76 -13.44 2.13 9.21
N GLY A 77 -13.01 2.41 7.97
CA GLY A 77 -13.17 3.72 7.32
C GLY A 77 -12.05 4.71 7.66
N GLU A 78 -11.12 4.33 8.52
CA GLU A 78 -9.93 5.14 8.82
C GLU A 78 -8.99 5.16 7.62
N VAL A 79 -8.52 6.35 7.27
CA VAL A 79 -7.50 6.54 6.24
C VAL A 79 -6.23 6.95 6.94
N THR A 80 -5.16 6.17 6.78
CA THR A 80 -3.86 6.48 7.35
C THR A 80 -2.84 6.62 6.26
N GLU A 81 -2.11 7.72 6.24
CA GLU A 81 -0.99 7.90 5.32
C GLU A 81 0.28 7.31 5.91
N TYR A 82 0.94 6.46 5.13
CA TYR A 82 2.26 5.92 5.44
C TYR A 82 3.25 6.30 4.35
N THR A 83 4.42 6.75 4.76
CA THR A 83 5.57 6.84 3.85
C THR A 83 6.25 5.48 3.83
N ALA A 84 6.14 4.76 2.72
CA ALA A 84 6.75 3.46 2.52
C ALA A 84 7.78 3.52 1.40
N VAL A 85 8.80 2.67 1.50
CA VAL A 85 9.75 2.44 0.41
C VAL A 85 9.47 1.11 -0.25
N ILE A 86 9.67 1.06 -1.57
CA ILE A 86 9.60 -0.20 -2.31
C ILE A 86 10.82 -1.03 -1.95
N ARG A 87 10.60 -2.16 -1.29
CA ARG A 87 11.66 -3.09 -0.90
C ARG A 87 11.91 -4.15 -1.95
N GLU A 88 10.84 -4.66 -2.55
CA GLU A 88 10.93 -5.65 -3.62
C GLU A 88 9.70 -5.54 -4.53
N VAL A 89 9.90 -5.77 -5.83
CA VAL A 89 8.80 -5.90 -6.78
C VAL A 89 8.94 -7.16 -7.60
N GLN A 90 7.94 -8.03 -7.51
CA GLN A 90 7.84 -9.21 -8.36
C GLN A 90 7.04 -8.88 -9.62
N ARG A 91 7.72 -8.98 -10.75
CA ARG A 91 7.15 -8.79 -12.09
C ARG A 91 7.18 -10.08 -12.89
N HIS A 92 6.18 -10.28 -13.74
CA HIS A 92 6.17 -11.38 -14.68
C HIS A 92 7.22 -11.15 -15.79
N PRO A 93 8.17 -12.06 -16.01
CA PRO A 93 9.30 -11.84 -16.94
C PRO A 93 8.87 -11.62 -18.38
N LEU A 94 7.75 -12.21 -18.80
CA LEU A 94 7.24 -12.13 -20.17
C LEU A 94 6.08 -11.14 -20.37
N GLN A 95 5.29 -10.88 -19.32
CA GLN A 95 4.06 -10.09 -19.42
C GLN A 95 4.24 -8.68 -18.84
N LEU A 96 5.37 -8.42 -18.17
CA LEU A 96 5.64 -7.19 -17.43
C LEU A 96 4.52 -6.80 -16.45
N THR A 97 3.70 -7.77 -16.06
CA THR A 97 2.61 -7.58 -15.11
C THR A 97 3.12 -7.71 -13.68
N LEU A 98 2.64 -6.84 -12.82
CA LEU A 98 3.00 -6.82 -11.41
C LEU A 98 2.28 -7.95 -10.68
N LEU A 99 3.07 -8.87 -10.14
CA LEU A 99 2.58 -10.05 -9.44
C LEU A 99 2.42 -9.77 -7.95
N HIS A 100 3.41 -9.10 -7.37
CA HIS A 100 3.49 -8.79 -5.95
C HIS A 100 4.40 -7.60 -5.70
N VAL A 101 4.09 -6.78 -4.70
CA VAL A 101 4.93 -5.65 -4.29
C VAL A 101 5.09 -5.68 -2.77
N ASP A 102 6.33 -5.52 -2.34
CA ASP A 102 6.72 -5.47 -0.94
C ASP A 102 7.08 -4.05 -0.58
N PHE A 103 6.30 -3.48 0.33
CA PHE A 103 6.51 -2.15 0.88
C PHE A 103 7.06 -2.26 2.29
N PHE A 104 8.18 -1.58 2.50
CA PHE A 104 8.78 -1.44 3.82
C PHE A 104 8.48 -0.04 4.35
N VAL A 105 7.97 0.05 5.57
CA VAL A 105 7.76 1.32 6.27
C VAL A 105 8.95 1.55 7.22
N PRO A 106 9.95 2.36 6.83
CA PRO A 106 10.92 2.86 7.79
C PRO A 106 10.17 3.74 8.80
N ALA A 107 10.62 3.74 10.06
CA ALA A 107 10.02 4.50 11.16
C ALA A 107 9.67 5.95 10.74
N PRO A 108 8.56 6.51 11.25
CA PRO A 108 7.91 7.67 10.63
C PRO A 108 8.81 8.91 10.64
N VAL A 109 9.02 9.50 9.46
CA VAL A 109 9.46 10.90 9.32
C VAL A 109 8.27 11.86 9.07
N ALA A 110 7.05 11.40 9.32
CA ALA A 110 5.87 12.26 9.47
C ALA A 110 4.83 11.51 10.30
N ALA A 111 4.37 12.16 11.35
CA ALA A 111 3.30 11.74 12.25
C ALA A 111 2.03 11.34 11.47
N PRO A 112 1.16 10.48 12.04
CA PRO A 112 -0.10 10.12 11.42
C PRO A 112 -0.92 11.40 11.20
N VAL A 113 -1.16 11.75 9.93
CA VAL A 113 -2.25 12.67 9.57
C VAL A 113 -3.54 11.89 9.73
N ALA A 114 -3.92 11.67 10.98
CA ALA A 114 -5.24 11.29 11.42
C ALA A 114 -5.62 12.33 12.47
N GLU A 115 -6.08 13.50 12.03
CA GLU A 115 -7.07 14.23 12.80
C GLU A 115 -8.42 13.60 12.46
N PRO A 116 -9.03 12.80 13.35
CA PRO A 116 -10.44 12.50 13.22
C PRO A 116 -11.21 13.79 13.52
N ALA A 117 -11.96 14.27 12.53
CA ALA A 117 -13.09 15.14 12.80
C ALA A 117 -14.00 14.46 13.85
N GLY A 118 -14.16 15.11 15.01
CA GLY A 118 -15.21 14.81 15.99
C GLY A 118 -14.74 14.19 17.30
N VAL A 119 -14.10 14.98 18.17
CA VAL A 119 -14.30 14.82 19.62
C VAL A 119 -15.19 15.97 20.10
N THR A 120 -16.49 15.68 20.15
CA THR A 120 -17.37 16.26 21.15
C THR A 120 -16.92 15.74 22.51
N ALA A 121 -16.33 16.60 23.34
CA ALA A 121 -16.22 16.37 24.78
C ALA A 121 -16.21 17.70 25.53
N ALA A 122 -17.36 17.99 26.14
CA ALA A 122 -17.55 18.61 27.46
C ALA A 122 -16.76 19.89 27.84
N ASN A 123 -17.48 21.01 27.93
CA ASN A 123 -17.85 21.63 29.22
C ASN A 123 -19.07 22.54 29.03
#